data_AF-A0A9P4PC55-F1
#
_entry.id   AF-A0A9P4PC55-F1
#
_cell.length_a   1.000
_cell.length_b   1.000
_cell.length_c   1.000
_cell.angle_alpha   90.00
_cell.angle_beta   90.00
_cell.angle_gamma   90.00
#
_symmetry.space_group_name_H-M   'P 1'
#
loop_
_entity.id
_entity.type
_entity.pdbx_description
1 polymer ?
#
loop_
_entity_poly.entity_id
_entity_poly.type
_entity_poly.pdbx_seq_one_letter_code
_entity_poly.pdbx_strand_id
1 'polypeptide(L)'
;MPGATHPESRSPSPAPPPPIADTPGPRAQGLINIYNQAVDATLKKCSPTNFASCFPTVPPETLDHLRTQVLNQLQRTWKLNFDEIMAKRNVVQLLNSLDQCIEDARLRKKRAEANGGPVETPVPLHTLPPAEIYLAHLRPFLETQAAEMHTRLADTQQANTQLLSTVTAQRAEIEALVHGLENVIQDLETSAQMMGQEEVQALSNEMRELEKEMNK
;
A
#
# COMPACT_ATOMS: atom_id res chain seq x y z
N MET A 1 -9.86 37.26 7.63
CA MET A 1 -10.32 36.46 8.80
C MET A 1 -9.55 35.15 8.79
N PRO A 2 -8.87 34.80 9.89
CA PRO A 2 -7.94 33.67 9.96
C PRO A 2 -8.67 32.33 10.01
N GLY A 3 -7.96 31.29 9.57
CA GLY A 3 -8.48 29.98 9.25
C GLY A 3 -8.91 29.11 10.42
N ALA A 4 -9.83 28.19 10.13
CA ALA A 4 -10.12 27.05 10.97
C ALA A 4 -9.17 25.91 10.61
N THR A 5 -8.14 25.71 11.42
CA THR A 5 -7.32 24.48 11.39
C THR A 5 -8.11 23.36 12.05
N HIS A 6 -8.59 22.41 11.24
CA HIS A 6 -9.01 21.10 11.76
C HIS A 6 -7.79 20.42 12.40
N PRO A 7 -7.92 19.81 13.59
CA PRO A 7 -6.82 19.06 14.17
C PRO A 7 -6.60 17.80 13.33
N GLU A 8 -5.43 17.71 12.70
CA GLU A 8 -4.95 16.48 12.07
C GLU A 8 -4.95 15.37 13.12
N SER A 9 -5.85 14.41 12.94
CA SER A 9 -5.88 13.15 13.68
C SER A 9 -4.56 12.42 13.43
N ARG A 10 -3.62 12.56 14.37
CA ARG A 10 -2.35 11.82 14.33
C ARG A 10 -2.63 10.31 14.43
N SER A 11 -1.95 9.57 13.56
CA SER A 11 -1.84 8.11 13.49
C SER A 11 -2.88 7.43 12.60
N PRO A 12 -2.55 7.17 11.31
CA PRO A 12 -3.28 6.15 10.57
C PRO A 12 -2.98 4.80 11.23
N SER A 13 -4.03 4.10 11.68
CA SER A 13 -3.92 2.72 12.13
C SER A 13 -3.29 1.87 11.02
N PRO A 14 -2.44 0.88 11.35
CA PRO A 14 -1.82 0.02 10.34
C PRO A 14 -2.89 -0.63 9.46
N ALA A 15 -2.59 -0.77 8.17
CA ALA A 15 -3.51 -1.38 7.22
C ALA A 15 -3.94 -2.77 7.72
N PRO A 16 -5.25 -3.10 7.70
CA PRO A 16 -5.72 -4.39 8.17
C PRO A 16 -5.05 -5.50 7.36
N PRO A 17 -4.68 -6.62 8.01
CA PRO A 17 -4.09 -7.75 7.31
C PRO A 17 -5.02 -8.24 6.20
N PRO A 18 -4.47 -8.79 5.10
CA PRO A 18 -5.29 -9.27 3.99
C PRO A 18 -6.35 -10.27 4.48
N PRO A 19 -7.56 -10.25 3.90
CA PRO A 19 -8.64 -11.12 4.34
C PRO A 19 -8.23 -12.58 4.20
N ILE A 20 -8.25 -13.30 5.32
CA ILE A 20 -7.97 -14.74 5.36
C ILE A 20 -9.22 -15.45 4.84
N ALA A 21 -9.05 -16.41 3.93
CA ALA A 21 -10.17 -17.19 3.42
C ALA A 21 -10.87 -17.96 4.55
N ASP A 22 -12.19 -17.85 4.62
CA ASP A 22 -13.04 -18.61 5.56
C ASP A 22 -13.17 -20.09 5.16
N THR A 23 -12.74 -20.44 3.95
CA THR A 23 -12.74 -21.81 3.46
C THR A 23 -11.64 -22.64 4.14
N PRO A 24 -11.92 -23.88 4.57
CA PRO A 24 -10.91 -24.76 5.16
C PRO A 24 -9.72 -24.98 4.23
N GLY A 25 -8.53 -24.54 4.66
CA GLY A 25 -7.26 -24.88 4.03
C GLY A 25 -6.83 -26.34 4.31
N PRO A 26 -5.67 -26.77 3.81
CA PRO A 26 -5.24 -28.18 3.91
C PRO A 26 -5.13 -28.66 5.36
N ARG A 27 -4.60 -27.82 6.25
CA ARG A 27 -4.48 -28.16 7.68
C ARG A 27 -5.83 -28.18 8.39
N ALA A 28 -6.70 -27.21 8.12
CA ALA A 28 -8.04 -27.17 8.68
C ALA A 28 -8.87 -28.38 8.22
N GLN A 29 -8.77 -28.75 6.94
CA GLN A 29 -9.39 -29.96 6.41
C GLN A 29 -8.81 -31.23 7.05
N GLY A 30 -7.49 -31.28 7.27
CA GLY A 30 -6.83 -32.37 7.98
C GLY A 30 -7.39 -32.57 9.39
N LEU A 31 -7.59 -31.49 10.15
CA LEU A 31 -8.20 -31.55 11.48
C LEU A 31 -9.63 -32.11 11.44
N ILE A 32 -10.46 -31.62 10.51
CA ILE A 32 -11.84 -32.10 10.32
C ILE A 32 -11.85 -33.59 9.98
N ASN A 33 -10.96 -34.03 9.09
CA ASN A 33 -10.87 -35.42 8.68
C ASN A 33 -10.47 -36.35 9.83
N ILE A 34 -9.45 -35.96 10.62
CA ILE A 34 -9.01 -36.74 11.80
C ILE A 34 -10.14 -36.84 12.82
N TYR A 35 -10.86 -35.74 13.06
CA TYR A 35 -12.00 -35.75 13.96
C TYR A 35 -13.10 -36.72 13.51
N ASN A 36 -13.52 -36.65 12.24
CA ASN A 36 -14.54 -37.54 11.69
C ASN A 36 -14.11 -39.01 11.76
N GLN A 37 -12.85 -39.30 11.40
CA GLN A 37 -12.29 -40.65 11.48
C GLN A 37 -12.25 -41.18 12.93
N ALA A 38 -11.88 -40.34 13.90
CA ALA A 38 -11.84 -40.72 15.31
C ALA A 38 -13.24 -40.97 15.88
N VAL A 39 -14.22 -40.13 15.53
CA VAL A 39 -15.63 -40.34 15.89
C VAL A 39 -16.14 -41.65 15.31
N ASP A 40 -15.97 -41.88 14.01
CA ASP A 40 -16.42 -43.11 13.35
C ASP A 40 -15.77 -44.36 13.95
N ALA A 41 -14.45 -44.31 14.21
CA ALA A 41 -13.72 -45.41 14.83
C ALA A 41 -14.24 -45.70 16.24
N THR A 42 -14.56 -44.65 17.02
CA THR A 42 -15.07 -44.77 18.39
C THR A 42 -16.48 -45.37 18.40
N LEU A 43 -17.38 -44.86 17.56
CA LEU A 43 -18.75 -45.37 17.46
C LEU A 43 -18.79 -46.82 16.97
N LYS A 44 -17.90 -47.20 16.04
CA LYS A 44 -17.76 -48.59 15.56
C LYS A 44 -17.36 -49.59 16.65
N LYS A 45 -16.70 -49.16 17.73
CA LYS A 45 -16.38 -50.05 18.87
C LYS A 45 -17.62 -50.48 19.64
N CYS A 46 -18.69 -49.68 19.60
CA CYS A 46 -20.00 -50.05 20.12
C CYS A 46 -20.76 -50.93 19.11
N SER A 47 -20.17 -52.10 18.82
CA SER A 47 -20.78 -53.10 17.94
C SER A 47 -22.03 -53.70 18.59
N PRO A 48 -23.00 -54.20 17.81
CA PRO A 48 -24.20 -54.83 18.35
C PRO A 48 -23.86 -55.99 19.29
N THR A 49 -22.82 -56.77 18.98
CA THR A 49 -22.35 -57.89 19.81
C THR A 49 -21.80 -57.41 21.16
N ASN A 50 -20.92 -56.40 21.14
CA ASN A 50 -20.31 -55.85 22.37
C ASN A 50 -21.37 -55.19 23.26
N PHE A 51 -22.33 -54.49 22.64
CA PHE A 51 -23.42 -53.85 23.37
C PHE A 51 -24.38 -54.88 23.97
N ALA A 52 -24.77 -55.90 23.19
CA ALA A 52 -25.66 -56.97 23.66
C ALA A 52 -25.06 -57.82 24.79
N SER A 53 -23.75 -58.07 24.79
CA SER A 53 -23.10 -58.84 25.86
C SER A 53 -23.25 -58.21 27.25
N CYS A 54 -23.46 -56.90 27.32
CA CYS A 54 -23.66 -56.17 28.59
C CYS A 54 -25.12 -56.22 29.09
N PHE A 55 -26.07 -56.64 28.26
CA PHE A 55 -27.51 -56.58 28.56
C PHE A 55 -28.22 -57.90 28.17
N PRO A 56 -27.90 -59.03 28.83
CA PRO A 56 -28.38 -60.36 28.43
C PRO A 56 -29.90 -60.55 28.64
N THR A 57 -30.55 -59.71 29.43
CA THR A 57 -31.98 -59.83 29.79
C THR A 57 -32.92 -59.05 28.86
N VAL A 58 -32.37 -58.21 27.98
CA VAL A 58 -33.17 -57.34 27.09
C VAL A 58 -33.33 -58.00 25.71
N PRO A 59 -34.52 -57.94 25.08
CA PRO A 59 -34.70 -58.44 23.72
C PRO A 59 -33.75 -57.76 22.72
N PRO A 60 -33.15 -58.50 21.78
CA PRO A 60 -32.14 -57.96 20.85
C PRO A 60 -32.68 -56.84 19.97
N GLU A 61 -33.95 -56.91 19.58
CA GLU A 61 -34.63 -55.88 18.75
C GLU A 61 -34.73 -54.53 19.45
N THR A 62 -35.14 -54.54 20.72
CA THR A 62 -35.23 -53.31 21.54
C THR A 62 -33.85 -52.73 21.83
N LEU A 63 -32.87 -53.61 22.04
CA LEU A 63 -31.50 -53.23 22.31
C LEU A 63 -30.84 -52.57 21.10
N ASP A 64 -31.07 -53.07 19.88
CA ASP A 64 -30.47 -52.49 18.68
C ASP A 64 -31.11 -51.13 18.32
N HIS A 65 -32.42 -50.97 18.56
CA HIS A 65 -33.07 -49.67 18.47
C HIS A 65 -32.46 -48.65 19.45
N LEU A 66 -32.28 -49.04 20.73
CA LEU A 66 -31.68 -48.17 21.74
C LEU A 66 -30.23 -47.80 21.38
N ARG A 67 -29.43 -48.78 20.97
CA ARG A 67 -28.03 -48.59 20.54
C ARG A 67 -27.96 -47.59 19.39
N THR A 68 -28.77 -47.79 18.36
CA THR A 68 -28.82 -46.92 17.19
C THR A 68 -29.23 -45.50 17.56
N GLN A 69 -30.24 -45.34 18.41
CA GLN A 69 -30.68 -44.02 18.89
C GLN A 69 -29.57 -43.31 19.67
N VAL A 70 -28.90 -44.00 20.60
CA VAL A 70 -27.82 -43.43 21.41
C VAL A 70 -26.63 -43.04 20.53
N LEU A 71 -26.21 -43.90 19.60
CA LEU A 71 -25.09 -43.61 18.71
C LEU A 71 -25.39 -42.43 17.78
N ASN A 72 -26.61 -42.37 17.22
CA ASN A 72 -27.03 -41.24 16.37
C ASN A 72 -27.06 -39.93 17.15
N GLN A 73 -27.63 -39.94 18.36
CA GLN A 73 -27.67 -38.74 19.20
C GLN A 73 -26.26 -38.30 19.62
N LEU A 74 -25.39 -39.25 19.94
CA LEU A 74 -24.00 -38.98 20.31
C LEU A 74 -23.23 -38.37 19.13
N GLN A 75 -23.31 -38.98 17.95
CA GLN A 75 -22.67 -38.48 16.74
C GLN A 75 -23.14 -37.06 16.41
N ARG A 76 -24.45 -36.80 16.47
CA ARG A 76 -25.03 -35.48 16.24
C ARG A 76 -24.52 -34.46 17.26
N THR A 77 -24.55 -34.82 18.55
CA THR A 77 -24.13 -33.93 19.64
C THR A 77 -22.65 -33.59 19.53
N TRP A 78 -21.80 -34.59 19.28
CA TRP A 78 -20.37 -34.39 19.05
C TRP A 78 -20.11 -33.48 17.86
N LYS A 79 -20.75 -33.73 16.70
CA LYS A 79 -20.58 -32.88 15.51
C LYS A 79 -20.96 -31.42 15.78
N LEU A 80 -22.09 -31.19 16.44
CA LEU A 80 -22.54 -29.84 16.82
C LEU A 80 -21.54 -29.13 17.74
N ASN A 81 -21.05 -29.81 18.78
CA ASN A 81 -20.07 -29.24 19.70
C ASN A 81 -18.73 -28.95 18.99
N PHE A 82 -18.30 -29.83 18.10
CA PHE A 82 -17.09 -29.61 17.31
C PHE A 82 -17.22 -28.38 16.41
N ASP A 83 -18.33 -28.26 15.68
CA ASP A 83 -18.58 -27.10 14.81
C ASP A 83 -18.66 -25.80 15.61
N GLU A 84 -19.30 -25.82 16.78
CA GLU A 84 -19.36 -24.67 17.69
C GLU A 84 -17.97 -24.26 18.17
N ILE A 85 -17.13 -25.21 18.57
CA ILE A 85 -15.74 -24.92 19.01
C ILE A 85 -14.91 -24.38 17.84
N MET A 86 -15.05 -24.96 16.64
CA MET A 86 -14.36 -24.52 15.43
C MET A 86 -14.70 -23.06 15.10
N ALA A 87 -15.98 -22.69 15.20
CA ALA A 87 -16.46 -21.33 14.98
C ALA A 87 -16.02 -20.39 16.09
N LYS A 88 -16.26 -20.72 17.37
CA LYS A 88 -15.96 -19.88 18.53
C LYS A 88 -14.48 -19.51 18.64
N ARG A 89 -13.59 -20.40 18.20
CA ARG A 89 -12.14 -20.16 18.24
C ARG A 89 -11.54 -19.73 16.91
N ASN A 90 -12.36 -19.46 15.88
CA ASN A 90 -11.90 -19.09 14.54
C ASN A 90 -10.82 -20.04 14.00
N VAL A 91 -10.97 -21.34 14.24
CA VAL A 91 -9.90 -22.32 14.01
C VAL A 91 -9.47 -22.36 12.55
N VAL A 92 -10.42 -22.26 11.63
CA VAL A 92 -10.14 -22.27 10.18
C VAL A 92 -9.24 -21.10 9.80
N GLN A 93 -9.60 -19.88 10.21
CA GLN A 93 -8.81 -18.68 9.91
C GLN A 93 -7.41 -18.77 10.53
N LEU A 94 -7.30 -19.22 11.77
CA LEU A 94 -6.01 -19.35 12.45
C LEU A 94 -5.11 -20.40 11.78
N LEU A 95 -5.65 -21.57 11.41
CA LEU A 95 -4.87 -22.59 10.71
C LEU A 95 -4.47 -22.15 9.30
N ASN A 96 -5.34 -21.42 8.60
CA ASN A 96 -5.02 -20.84 7.30
C ASN A 96 -3.92 -19.78 7.41
N SER A 97 -3.97 -18.92 8.44
CA SER A 97 -2.93 -17.92 8.71
C SER A 97 -1.57 -18.57 9.03
N LEU A 98 -1.60 -19.71 9.74
CA LEU A 98 -0.40 -20.48 10.04
C LEU A 98 0.21 -21.08 8.77
N ASP A 99 -0.61 -21.66 7.89
CA ASP A 99 -0.13 -22.20 6.61
C ASP A 99 0.48 -21.08 5.73
N GLN A 100 -0.12 -19.89 5.71
CA GLN A 100 0.47 -18.72 5.03
C GLN A 100 1.83 -18.33 5.63
N CYS A 101 1.95 -18.28 6.96
CA CYS A 101 3.22 -17.98 7.63
C CYS A 101 4.31 -19.02 7.32
N ILE A 102 3.94 -20.31 7.23
CA ILE A 102 4.85 -21.39 6.87
C ILE A 102 5.34 -21.24 5.42
N GLU A 103 4.44 -20.92 4.48
CA GLU A 103 4.82 -20.70 3.08
C GLU A 103 5.72 -19.48 2.91
N ASP A 104 5.41 -18.37 3.61
CA ASP A 104 6.28 -17.20 3.64
C ASP A 104 7.68 -17.53 4.17
N ALA A 105 7.76 -18.32 5.25
CA ALA A 105 9.03 -18.76 5.82
C ALA A 105 9.81 -19.65 4.83
N ARG A 106 9.13 -20.59 4.14
CA ARG A 106 9.73 -21.42 3.09
C ARG A 106 10.25 -20.57 1.94
N LEU A 107 9.52 -19.55 1.52
CA LEU A 107 9.93 -18.66 0.44
C LEU A 107 11.15 -17.81 0.84
N ARG A 108 11.18 -17.28 2.07
CA ARG A 108 12.34 -16.55 2.60
C ARG A 108 13.59 -17.44 2.64
N LYS A 109 13.44 -18.68 3.10
CA LYS A 109 14.53 -19.67 3.10
C LYS A 109 15.06 -19.93 1.68
N LYS A 110 14.17 -20.23 0.73
CA LYS A 110 14.55 -20.44 -0.69
C LYS A 110 15.29 -19.24 -1.29
N ARG A 111 14.85 -18.01 -0.98
CA ARG A 111 15.53 -16.78 -1.44
C ARG A 111 16.92 -16.61 -0.83
N ALA A 112 17.10 -16.92 0.47
CA ALA A 112 18.39 -16.86 1.13
C ALA A 112 19.39 -17.87 0.54
N GLU A 113 18.92 -19.10 0.29
CA GLU A 113 19.71 -20.16 -0.36
C GLU A 113 20.11 -19.77 -1.79
N ALA A 114 19.19 -19.19 -2.57
CA ALA A 114 19.46 -18.74 -3.93
C ALA A 114 20.50 -17.60 -4.01
N ASN A 115 20.55 -16.76 -2.97
CA ASN A 115 21.51 -15.66 -2.87
C ASN A 115 22.89 -16.09 -2.30
N GLY A 116 23.11 -17.39 -2.09
CA GLY A 116 24.39 -17.93 -1.58
C GLY A 116 24.71 -17.56 -0.12
N GLY A 117 23.73 -17.04 0.62
CA GLY A 117 23.91 -16.68 2.03
C GLY A 117 23.69 -17.87 2.96
N PRO A 118 24.38 -17.93 4.12
CA PRO A 118 24.09 -18.92 5.15
C PRO A 118 22.65 -18.75 5.65
N VAL A 119 21.90 -19.85 5.73
CA VAL A 119 20.57 -19.86 6.35
C VAL A 119 20.75 -19.79 7.86
N GLU A 120 20.71 -18.58 8.41
CA GLU A 120 20.77 -18.38 9.86
C GLU A 120 19.56 -19.03 10.55
N THR A 121 19.82 -19.71 11.66
CA THR A 121 18.76 -20.27 12.51
C THR A 121 17.98 -19.14 13.18
N PRO A 122 16.64 -19.08 13.03
CA PRO A 122 15.84 -18.02 13.64
C PRO A 122 16.00 -18.01 15.16
N VAL A 123 16.18 -16.82 15.74
CA VAL A 123 16.18 -16.63 17.18
C VAL A 123 14.75 -16.82 17.71
N PRO A 124 14.53 -17.65 18.75
CA PRO A 124 13.20 -17.80 19.34
C PRO A 124 12.68 -16.49 19.92
N LEU A 125 11.40 -16.16 19.68
CA LEU A 125 10.82 -14.90 20.18
C LEU A 125 10.91 -14.74 21.70
N HIS A 126 10.85 -15.83 22.45
CA HIS A 126 10.90 -15.79 23.92
C HIS A 126 12.29 -15.47 24.49
N THR A 127 13.34 -15.49 23.66
CA THR A 127 14.69 -15.10 24.08
C THR A 127 15.00 -13.64 23.73
N LEU A 128 14.12 -12.96 22.99
CA LEU A 128 14.31 -11.57 22.58
C LEU A 128 13.85 -10.59 23.68
N PRO A 129 14.59 -9.49 23.91
CA PRO A 129 14.15 -8.46 24.84
C PRO A 129 12.91 -7.72 24.31
N PRO A 130 12.05 -7.18 25.19
CA PRO A 130 10.81 -6.51 24.78
C PRO A 130 11.03 -5.33 23.82
N ALA A 131 12.13 -4.59 23.97
CA ALA A 131 12.46 -3.47 23.10
C ALA A 131 12.69 -3.90 21.65
N GLU A 132 13.34 -5.05 21.42
CA GLU A 132 13.56 -5.58 20.07
C GLU A 132 12.26 -6.04 19.43
N ILE A 133 11.38 -6.68 20.20
CA ILE A 133 10.06 -7.10 19.72
C ILE A 133 9.25 -5.86 19.30
N TYR A 134 9.23 -4.82 20.13
CA TYR A 134 8.54 -3.57 19.83
C TYR A 134 9.06 -2.91 18.55
N LEU A 135 10.38 -2.79 18.40
CA LEU A 135 10.98 -2.22 17.20
C LEU A 135 10.72 -3.08 15.95
N ALA A 136 10.78 -4.41 16.08
CA ALA A 136 10.47 -5.32 14.98
C ALA A 136 9.04 -5.16 14.46
N HIS A 137 8.07 -4.91 15.36
CA HIS A 137 6.69 -4.61 14.98
C HIS A 137 6.50 -3.23 14.36
N LEU A 138 7.26 -2.21 14.80
CA LEU A 138 7.20 -0.86 14.24
C LEU A 138 7.89 -0.74 12.88
N ARG A 139 8.92 -1.54 12.65
CA ARG A 139 9.79 -1.40 11.47
C ARG A 139 9.04 -1.43 10.13
N PRO A 140 8.09 -2.35 9.85
CA PRO A 140 7.34 -2.33 8.59
C PRO A 140 6.54 -1.04 8.37
N PHE A 141 5.97 -0.49 9.44
CA PHE A 141 5.24 0.78 9.38
C PHE A 141 6.20 1.94 9.08
N LEU A 142 7.32 2.01 9.79
CA LEU A 142 8.34 3.04 9.58
C LEU A 142 8.96 2.96 8.19
N GLU A 143 9.22 1.77 7.67
CA GLU A 143 9.73 1.55 6.30
C GLU A 143 8.71 2.03 5.25
N THR A 144 7.41 1.78 5.47
CA THR A 144 6.34 2.27 4.58
C THR A 144 6.27 3.79 4.60
N GLN A 145 6.31 4.41 5.78
CA GLN A 145 6.28 5.86 5.93
C GLN A 145 7.53 6.53 5.34
N ALA A 146 8.71 5.93 5.55
CA ALA A 146 9.96 6.42 4.96
C ALA A 146 9.91 6.36 3.43
N ALA A 147 9.42 5.27 2.85
CA ALA A 147 9.26 5.13 1.40
C ALA A 147 8.31 6.19 0.84
N GLU A 148 7.16 6.42 1.48
CA GLU A 148 6.20 7.46 1.07
C GLU A 148 6.81 8.86 1.12
N MET A 149 7.52 9.20 2.21
CA MET A 149 8.20 10.49 2.34
C MET A 149 9.31 10.66 1.29
N HIS A 150 10.07 9.61 0.98
CA HIS A 150 11.08 9.64 -0.06
C HIS A 150 10.48 9.92 -1.44
N THR A 151 9.35 9.29 -1.77
CA THR A 151 8.63 9.56 -3.03
C THR A 151 8.18 11.02 -3.10
N ARG A 152 7.52 11.53 -2.04
CA ARG A 152 7.06 12.93 -2.01
C ARG A 152 8.22 13.94 -2.12
N LEU A 153 9.35 13.64 -1.49
CA LEU A 153 10.55 14.46 -1.58
C LEU A 153 11.09 14.49 -3.02
N ALA A 154 11.18 13.32 -3.67
CA ALA A 154 11.65 13.20 -5.05
C ALA A 154 10.73 13.98 -6.01
N ASP A 155 9.40 13.83 -5.86
CA ASP A 155 8.42 14.55 -6.68
C ASP A 155 8.55 16.07 -6.50
N THR A 156 8.74 16.54 -5.26
CA THR A 156 8.91 17.96 -4.96
C THR A 156 10.21 18.51 -5.54
N GLN A 157 11.31 17.75 -5.43
CA GLN A 157 12.60 18.13 -6.01
C GLN A 157 12.49 18.21 -7.54
N GLN A 158 11.83 17.25 -8.17
CA GLN A 158 11.57 17.27 -9.61
C GLN A 158 10.75 18.50 -10.02
N ALA A 159 9.65 18.80 -9.33
CA ALA A 159 8.83 19.97 -9.60
C ALA A 159 9.63 21.28 -9.45
N ASN A 160 10.45 21.40 -8.40
CA ASN A 160 11.30 22.57 -8.18
C ASN A 160 12.33 22.76 -9.30
N THR A 161 12.94 21.68 -9.79
CA THR A 161 13.89 21.78 -10.92
C THR A 161 13.21 22.24 -12.21
N GLN A 162 11.98 21.79 -12.47
CA GLN A 162 11.19 22.23 -13.63
C GLN A 162 10.72 23.69 -13.51
N LEU A 163 10.33 24.11 -12.31
CA LEU A 163 9.97 25.51 -12.07
C LEU A 163 11.19 26.42 -12.22
N LEU A 164 12.34 26.01 -11.70
CA LEU A 164 13.58 26.77 -11.84
C LEU A 164 13.98 26.93 -13.31
N SER A 165 13.94 25.85 -14.10
CA SER A 165 14.25 25.93 -15.54
C SER A 165 13.29 26.84 -16.29
N THR A 166 12.00 26.80 -15.96
CA THR A 166 10.98 27.68 -16.54
C THR A 166 11.25 29.14 -16.20
N VAL A 167 11.53 29.46 -14.93
CA VAL A 167 11.83 30.83 -14.49
C VAL A 167 13.10 31.36 -15.15
N THR A 168 14.14 30.53 -15.29
CA THR A 168 15.38 30.96 -15.97
C THR A 168 15.15 31.22 -17.46
N ALA A 169 14.33 30.40 -18.13
CA ALA A 169 13.99 30.60 -19.54
C ALA A 169 13.19 31.89 -19.73
N GLN A 170 12.18 32.11 -18.87
CA GLN A 170 11.38 33.34 -18.88
C GLN A 170 12.23 34.58 -18.62
N ARG A 171 13.21 34.51 -17.70
CA ARG A 171 14.12 35.64 -17.44
C ARG A 171 14.98 35.96 -18.67
N ALA A 172 15.51 34.95 -19.35
CA ALA A 172 16.28 35.15 -20.58
C ALA A 172 15.41 35.72 -21.71
N GLU A 173 14.15 35.27 -21.83
CA GLU A 173 13.19 35.82 -22.80
C GLU A 173 12.87 37.28 -22.51
N ILE A 174 12.61 37.64 -21.24
CA ILE A 174 12.36 39.04 -20.83
C ILE A 174 13.58 39.90 -21.16
N GLU A 175 14.79 39.44 -20.85
CA GLU A 175 16.02 40.17 -21.14
C GLU A 175 16.20 40.41 -22.65
N ALA A 176 15.91 39.41 -23.48
CA ALA A 176 15.94 39.54 -24.93
C ALA A 176 14.86 40.51 -25.47
N LEU A 177 13.64 40.47 -24.91
CA LEU A 177 12.56 41.39 -25.28
C LEU A 177 12.89 42.83 -24.91
N VAL A 178 13.47 43.06 -23.72
CA VAL A 178 13.88 44.40 -23.27
C VAL A 178 14.99 44.94 -24.18
N HIS A 179 16.03 44.16 -24.48
CA HIS A 179 17.07 44.58 -25.43
C HIS A 179 16.50 44.85 -26.83
N GLY A 180 15.54 44.05 -27.29
CA GLY A 180 14.84 44.28 -28.55
C GLY A 180 14.09 45.62 -28.57
N LEU A 181 13.39 45.97 -27.48
CA LEU A 181 12.69 47.24 -27.34
C LEU A 181 13.66 48.43 -27.26
N GLU A 182 14.76 48.29 -26.53
CA GLU A 182 15.81 49.32 -26.45
C GLU A 182 16.40 49.63 -27.84
N ASN A 183 16.65 48.60 -28.64
CA ASN A 183 17.13 48.77 -30.02
C ASN A 183 16.08 49.49 -30.90
N VAL A 184 14.80 49.11 -30.81
CA VAL A 184 13.73 49.78 -31.57
C VAL A 184 13.57 51.24 -31.15
N ILE A 185 13.70 51.56 -29.86
CA ILE A 185 13.69 52.94 -29.37
C ILE A 185 14.88 53.72 -29.95
N GLN A 186 16.08 53.13 -29.93
CA GLN A 186 17.28 53.75 -30.48
C GLN A 186 17.13 54.00 -31.99
N ASP A 187 16.57 53.06 -32.74
CA ASP A 187 16.29 53.21 -34.18
C ASP A 187 15.29 54.34 -34.44
N LEU A 188 14.25 54.46 -33.61
CA LEU A 188 13.24 55.51 -33.71
C LEU A 188 13.82 56.89 -33.37
N GLU A 189 14.65 56.98 -32.34
CA GLU A 189 15.36 58.21 -31.96
C GLU A 189 16.32 58.67 -33.06
N THR A 190 17.06 57.73 -33.65
CA THR A 190 17.96 58.00 -34.79
C THR A 190 17.18 58.48 -36.01
N SER A 191 16.04 57.83 -36.31
CA SER A 191 15.16 58.23 -37.42
C SER A 191 14.56 59.62 -37.19
N ALA A 192 14.13 59.93 -35.98
CA ALA A 192 13.61 61.25 -35.61
C ALA A 192 14.69 62.35 -35.72
N GLN A 193 15.93 62.06 -35.32
CA GLN A 193 17.06 62.98 -35.50
C GLN A 193 17.36 63.23 -36.98
N MET A 194 17.33 62.20 -37.83
CA MET A 194 17.53 62.35 -39.27
C MET A 194 16.44 63.21 -39.92
N MET A 195 15.17 62.99 -39.58
CA MET A 195 14.05 63.82 -40.06
C MET A 195 14.18 65.28 -39.59
N GLY A 196 14.54 65.50 -38.32
CA GLY A 196 14.77 66.86 -37.80
C GLY A 196 15.94 67.57 -38.49
N GLN A 197 16.98 66.83 -38.88
CA GLN A 197 18.09 67.39 -39.67
C GLN A 197 17.69 67.70 -41.12
N GLU A 198 16.89 66.85 -41.76
CA GLU A 198 16.35 67.13 -43.10
C GLU A 198 15.43 68.33 -43.11
N GLU A 199 14.50 68.47 -42.15
CA GLU A 199 13.63 69.66 -42.05
C GLU A 199 14.44 70.93 -41.81
N VAL A 200 15.46 70.89 -40.94
CA VAL A 200 16.35 72.03 -40.69
C VAL A 200 17.17 72.37 -41.94
N GLN A 201 17.66 71.38 -42.69
CA GLN A 201 18.38 71.63 -43.94
C GLN A 201 17.45 72.16 -45.04
N ALA A 202 16.22 71.66 -45.14
CA ALA A 202 15.22 72.15 -46.08
C ALA A 202 14.83 73.60 -45.79
N LEU A 203 14.55 73.93 -44.52
CA LEU A 203 14.29 75.32 -44.08
C LEU A 203 15.49 76.23 -44.33
N SER A 204 16.72 75.74 -44.13
CA SER A 204 17.93 76.52 -44.39
C SER A 204 18.15 76.78 -45.89
N ASN A 205 17.77 75.84 -46.74
CA ASN A 205 17.80 76.01 -48.20
C ASN A 205 16.69 76.96 -48.68
N GLU A 206 15.46 76.84 -48.16
CA GLU A 206 14.38 77.81 -48.43
C GLU A 206 14.77 79.22 -47.98
N MET A 207 15.37 79.39 -46.79
CA MET A 207 15.87 80.70 -46.35
C MET A 207 16.93 81.27 -47.31
N ARG A 208 17.84 80.45 -47.81
CA ARG A 208 18.85 80.87 -48.80
C ARG A 208 18.25 81.23 -50.15
N GLU A 209 17.20 80.55 -50.58
CA GLU A 209 16.47 80.92 -51.81
C GLU A 209 15.71 82.24 -51.63
N LEU A 210 15.02 82.42 -50.52
CA LEU A 210 14.37 83.68 -50.15
C LEU A 210 15.36 84.86 -50.09
N GLU A 211 16.53 84.64 -49.50
CA GLU A 211 17.60 85.64 -49.43
C GLU A 211 18.18 85.98 -50.81
N LYS A 212 18.22 85.02 -51.74
CA LYS A 212 18.60 85.27 -53.15
C LYS A 212 17.52 86.00 -53.93
N GLU A 213 16.24 85.73 -53.68
CA GLU A 213 15.15 86.45 -54.33
C GLU A 213 15.03 87.89 -53.81
N MET A 214 15.32 88.16 -52.53
CA MET A 214 15.37 89.52 -51.97
C MET A 214 16.54 90.37 -52.47
N ASN A 215 17.60 89.75 -53.01
CA ASN A 215 18.81 90.44 -53.50
C ASN A 215 18.81 90.65 -55.04
N LYS A 216 17.66 90.48 -55.70
CA LYS A 216 17.41 90.87 -57.10
C LYS A 216 16.58 92.15 -57.16
#